data_AF-A0A537N897-F1
#
_entry.id   AF-A0A537N897-F1
#
_cell.length_a   1.000
_cell.length_b   1.000
_cell.length_c   1.000
_cell.angle_alpha   90.00
_cell.angle_beta   90.00
_cell.angle_gamma   90.00
#
_symmetry.space_group_name_H-M   'P 1'
#
loop_
_entity.id
_entity.type
_entity.pdbx_description
1 polymer ?
#
loop_
_entity_poly.entity_id
_entity_poly.type
_entity_poly.pdbx_seq_one_letter_code
_entity_poly.pdbx_strand_id
1 'polypeptide(L)'
;MDKAPDAFRTISEVAAELAVPQHVLRFWESRFHEIRPMKRGGGRRFYRPQDVDLLRGIRHLLYGEGYTIRGVQRILKEQGQKFVQNVWQPGAPQPAPASEKAPDGTQENGADWEEEGEERAADSATPASVTASPGSGLLHQHARKLQAVLDELAECRRLLDTALNERS
;
A
#
# COMPACT_ATOMS: atom_id res chain seq x y z
N MET A 1 8.29 11.79 15.03
CA MET A 1 8.63 11.14 16.31
C MET A 1 9.00 9.70 15.98
N ASP A 2 10.26 9.48 15.61
CA ASP A 2 10.75 8.20 15.12
C ASP A 2 10.87 7.22 16.28
N LYS A 3 9.91 6.29 16.38
CA LYS A 3 10.01 5.17 17.31
C LYS A 3 11.16 4.28 16.88
N ALA A 4 11.85 3.68 17.85
CA ALA A 4 12.93 2.75 17.61
C ALA A 4 12.51 1.67 16.58
N PRO A 5 13.42 1.24 15.69
CA PRO A 5 13.11 0.28 14.62
C PRO A 5 12.56 -1.05 15.16
N ASP A 6 12.95 -1.42 16.40
CA ASP A 6 12.51 -2.65 17.05
C ASP A 6 11.21 -2.51 17.88
N ALA A 7 10.56 -1.35 17.85
CA ALA A 7 9.37 -1.11 18.66
C ALA A 7 8.14 -1.85 18.11
N PHE A 8 7.39 -2.49 19.01
CA PHE A 8 6.06 -3.03 18.69
C PHE A 8 5.11 -1.91 18.26
N ARG A 9 4.42 -2.11 17.15
CA ARG A 9 3.48 -1.13 16.60
C ARG A 9 2.04 -1.60 16.74
N THR A 10 1.14 -0.67 17.02
CA THR A 10 -0.30 -0.97 17.08
C THR A 10 -0.91 -1.00 15.68
N ILE A 11 -2.06 -1.66 15.52
CA ILE A 11 -2.78 -1.68 14.23
C ILE A 11 -3.09 -0.29 13.68
N SER A 12 -3.42 0.68 14.54
CA SER A 12 -3.67 2.06 14.12
C SER A 12 -2.41 2.73 13.56
N GLU A 13 -1.25 2.46 14.17
CA GLU A 13 0.04 3.02 13.74
C GLU A 13 0.49 2.41 12.41
N VAL A 14 0.36 1.08 12.28
CA VAL A 14 0.71 0.37 11.04
C VAL A 14 -0.23 0.78 9.89
N ALA A 15 -1.51 0.96 10.19
CA ALA A 15 -2.49 1.47 9.22
C ALA A 15 -2.12 2.85 8.69
N ALA A 16 -1.76 3.78 9.58
CA ALA A 16 -1.34 5.12 9.21
C ALA A 16 -0.04 5.10 8.39
N GLU A 17 0.93 4.28 8.79
CA GLU A 17 2.23 4.16 8.11
C GLU A 17 2.14 3.55 6.71
N LEU A 18 1.26 2.56 6.54
CA LEU A 18 1.02 1.92 5.24
C LEU A 18 -0.02 2.66 4.39
N ALA A 19 -0.69 3.68 4.94
CA ALA A 19 -1.86 4.30 4.35
C ALA A 19 -2.90 3.25 3.89
N VAL A 20 -3.18 2.28 4.77
CA VAL A 20 -4.15 1.19 4.54
C VAL A 20 -5.13 1.17 5.72
N PRO A 21 -6.44 1.08 5.49
CA PRO A 21 -7.41 1.04 6.59
C PRO A 21 -7.22 -0.14 7.55
N GLN A 22 -7.56 0.04 8.83
CA GLN A 22 -7.35 -0.99 9.86
C GLN A 22 -8.09 -2.31 9.59
N HIS A 23 -9.30 -2.26 9.03
CA HIS A 23 -10.05 -3.47 8.70
C HIS A 23 -9.42 -4.25 7.54
N VAL A 24 -8.72 -3.59 6.62
CA VAL A 24 -7.94 -4.27 5.57
C VAL A 24 -6.77 -5.03 6.20
N LEU A 25 -6.09 -4.43 7.19
CA LEU A 25 -5.06 -5.15 7.95
C LEU A 25 -5.63 -6.37 8.69
N ARG A 26 -6.82 -6.24 9.31
CA ARG A 26 -7.52 -7.38 9.94
C ARG A 26 -7.89 -8.45 8.93
N PHE A 27 -8.29 -8.05 7.73
CA PHE A 27 -8.56 -8.98 6.65
C PHE A 27 -7.29 -9.71 6.21
N TRP A 28 -6.16 -9.01 6.09
CA TRP A 28 -4.86 -9.61 5.78
C TRP A 28 -4.38 -10.58 6.85
N GLU A 29 -4.62 -10.31 8.15
CA GLU A 29 -4.36 -11.28 9.23
C GLU A 29 -5.08 -12.62 8.99
N SER A 30 -6.26 -12.61 8.36
CA SER A 30 -7.00 -13.85 8.07
C SER A 30 -6.47 -14.59 6.84
N ARG A 31 -5.82 -13.87 5.91
CA ARG A 31 -5.33 -14.43 4.64
C ARG A 31 -3.87 -14.85 4.71
N PHE A 32 -3.05 -14.23 5.55
CA PHE A 32 -1.61 -14.52 5.68
C PHE A 32 -1.31 -15.03 7.10
N HIS A 33 -0.99 -16.31 7.22
CA HIS A 33 -0.78 -17.00 8.50
C HIS A 33 0.58 -16.67 9.15
N GLU A 34 1.47 -16.06 8.37
CA GLU A 34 2.77 -15.53 8.75
C GLU A 34 2.64 -14.27 9.61
N ILE A 35 1.56 -13.50 9.44
CA ILE A 35 1.28 -12.30 10.23
C ILE A 35 0.59 -12.73 11.52
N ARG A 36 1.32 -12.71 12.64
CA ARG A 36 0.79 -13.15 13.94
C ARG A 36 0.77 -11.99 14.95
N PRO A 37 -0.30 -11.18 14.98
CA PRO A 37 -0.39 -10.08 15.93
C PRO A 37 -0.41 -10.61 17.36
N MET A 38 0.41 -10.01 18.22
CA MET A 38 0.45 -10.35 19.64
C MET A 38 -0.74 -9.70 20.34
N LYS A 39 -1.66 -10.53 20.83
CA LYS A 39 -2.84 -10.10 21.59
C LYS A 39 -2.43 -9.85 23.04
N ARG A 40 -2.40 -8.59 23.48
CA ARG A 40 -2.25 -8.23 24.89
C ARG A 40 -3.63 -8.09 25.55
N GLY A 41 -3.68 -8.22 26.88
CA GLY A 41 -4.91 -7.98 27.65
C GLY A 41 -5.58 -6.67 27.24
N GLY A 42 -6.87 -6.72 26.92
CA GLY A 42 -7.64 -5.58 26.39
C GLY A 42 -7.90 -5.60 24.88
N GLY A 43 -7.60 -6.70 24.17
CA GLY A 43 -8.00 -6.88 22.76
C GLY A 43 -7.20 -6.06 21.73
N ARG A 44 -6.17 -5.34 22.19
CA ARG A 44 -5.27 -4.57 21.33
C ARG A 44 -4.26 -5.51 20.66
N ARG A 45 -4.05 -5.27 19.36
CA ARG A 45 -3.11 -6.02 18.51
C ARG A 45 -1.81 -5.24 18.38
N PHE A 46 -0.70 -5.92 18.63
CA PHE A 46 0.63 -5.40 18.42
C PHE A 46 1.36 -6.23 17.37
N TYR A 47 1.97 -5.57 16.39
CA TYR A 47 2.81 -6.18 15.37
C TYR A 47 4.26 -6.06 15.76
N ARG A 48 5.04 -7.10 15.45
CA ARG A 48 6.50 -7.06 15.55
C ARG A 48 7.06 -6.25 14.38
N PRO A 49 8.27 -5.68 14.51
CA PRO A 49 8.96 -5.03 13.39
C PRO A 49 8.98 -5.90 12.11
N GLN A 50 9.29 -7.19 12.26
CA GLN A 50 9.30 -8.17 11.16
C GLN A 50 7.93 -8.35 10.50
N ASP A 51 6.83 -8.26 11.26
CA ASP A 51 5.48 -8.35 10.70
C ASP A 51 5.13 -7.07 9.95
N VAL A 52 5.62 -5.91 10.41
CA VAL A 52 5.44 -4.62 9.72
C VAL A 52 6.18 -4.63 8.38
N ASP A 53 7.42 -5.14 8.33
CA ASP A 53 8.17 -5.27 7.08
C ASP A 53 7.49 -6.25 6.11
N LEU A 54 6.92 -7.33 6.63
CA LEU A 54 6.12 -8.26 5.83
C LEU A 54 4.87 -7.57 5.25
N LEU A 55 4.17 -6.78 6.07
CA LEU A 55 3.00 -6.01 5.64
C LEU A 55 3.35 -4.97 4.57
N ARG A 56 4.53 -4.33 4.64
CA ARG A 56 5.04 -3.45 3.57
C ARG A 56 5.22 -4.22 2.27
N GLY A 57 5.85 -5.40 2.34
CA GLY A 57 6.03 -6.26 1.18
C GLY A 57 4.72 -6.71 0.54
N ILE A 58 3.76 -7.15 1.35
CA ILE A 58 2.43 -7.55 0.88
C ILE A 58 1.72 -6.37 0.21
N ARG A 59 1.75 -5.19 0.82
CA ARG A 59 1.19 -3.97 0.21
C ARG A 59 1.84 -3.65 -1.13
N HIS A 60 3.16 -3.75 -1.22
CA HIS A 60 3.90 -3.51 -2.47
C HIS A 60 3.48 -4.49 -3.56
N LEU A 61 3.35 -5.78 -3.23
CA LEU A 61 2.93 -6.79 -4.19
C LEU A 61 1.47 -6.60 -4.64
N LEU A 62 0.56 -6.29 -3.72
CA LEU A 62 -0.86 -6.14 -4.04
C LEU A 62 -1.15 -4.84 -4.81
N TYR A 63 -0.69 -3.70 -4.28
CA TYR A 63 -1.03 -2.38 -4.82
C TYR A 63 0.02 -1.80 -5.77
N GLY A 64 1.30 -2.14 -5.58
CA GLY A 64 2.38 -1.68 -6.46
C GLY A 64 2.50 -2.52 -7.73
N GLU A 65 2.58 -3.84 -7.56
CA GLU A 65 2.81 -4.79 -8.67
C GLU A 65 1.53 -5.40 -9.27
N GLY A 66 0.40 -5.30 -8.56
CA GLY A 66 -0.90 -5.81 -9.02
C GLY A 66 -1.08 -7.32 -8.84
N TYR A 67 -0.38 -7.95 -7.89
CA TYR A 67 -0.62 -9.36 -7.56
C TYR A 67 -1.98 -9.53 -6.85
N THR A 68 -2.58 -10.71 -7.00
CA THR A 68 -3.74 -11.12 -6.21
C THR A 68 -3.30 -11.67 -4.85
N ILE A 69 -4.23 -11.77 -3.89
CA ILE A 69 -3.95 -12.37 -2.57
C ILE A 69 -3.39 -13.80 -2.72
N ARG A 70 -3.93 -14.58 -3.66
CA ARG A 70 -3.43 -15.93 -3.97
C ARG A 70 -2.02 -15.90 -4.54
N GLY A 71 -1.72 -14.95 -5.44
CA GLY A 71 -0.38 -14.76 -6.00
C GLY A 71 0.65 -14.45 -4.90
N VAL A 72 0.31 -13.57 -3.96
CA VAL A 72 1.18 -13.24 -2.82
C VAL A 72 1.37 -14.43 -1.88
N GLN A 73 0.31 -15.19 -1.59
CA GLN A 73 0.42 -16.43 -0.80
C GLN A 73 1.35 -17.46 -1.46
N ARG A 74 1.31 -17.58 -2.80
CA ARG A 74 2.24 -18.47 -3.53
C ARG A 74 3.68 -17.99 -3.41
N ILE A 75 3.93 -16.69 -3.59
CA ILE A 75 5.28 -16.11 -3.43
C ILE A 75 5.82 -16.35 -2.01
N LEU A 76 4.98 -16.21 -0.99
CA LEU A 76 5.35 -16.51 0.40
C LEU A 76 5.76 -17.97 0.59
N LYS A 77 5.07 -18.91 -0.08
CA LYS A 77 5.36 -20.34 -0.01
C LYS A 77 6.63 -20.72 -0.78
N GLU A 78 6.87 -20.11 -1.94
CA GLU A 78 7.99 -20.45 -2.83
C GLU A 78 9.31 -19.78 -2.41
N GLN A 79 9.27 -18.47 -2.11
CA GLN A 79 10.46 -17.66 -1.85
C GLN A 79 10.67 -17.40 -0.36
N GLY A 80 9.65 -17.68 0.46
CA GLY A 80 9.69 -17.53 1.90
C GLY A 80 9.39 -16.11 2.39
N GLN A 81 9.16 -16.00 3.70
CA GLN A 81 8.79 -14.76 4.36
C GLN A 81 9.87 -13.67 4.24
N LYS A 82 11.16 -14.04 4.32
CA LYS A 82 12.29 -13.11 4.22
C LYS A 82 12.36 -12.42 2.86
N PHE A 83 11.94 -13.09 1.79
CA PHE A 83 11.90 -12.48 0.47
C PHE A 83 10.86 -11.37 0.43
N VAL A 84 9.63 -11.66 0.86
CA VAL A 84 8.53 -10.67 0.87
C VAL A 84 8.83 -9.51 1.82
N GLN A 85 9.49 -9.75 2.95
CA GLN A 85 9.95 -8.68 3.85
C GLN A 85 10.94 -7.70 3.20
N ASN A 86 11.65 -8.09 2.13
CA ASN A 86 12.65 -7.25 1.48
C ASN A 86 12.20 -6.73 0.10
N VAL A 87 11.15 -7.31 -0.50
CA VAL A 87 10.71 -6.97 -1.87
C VAL A 87 10.31 -5.49 -2.06
N TRP A 88 9.98 -4.79 -0.97
CA TRP A 88 9.64 -3.37 -0.99
C TRP A 88 10.87 -2.45 -0.92
N GLN A 89 12.07 -2.99 -0.65
CA GLN A 89 13.30 -2.20 -0.58
C GLN A 89 13.82 -1.89 -1.99
N PRO A 90 14.37 -0.68 -2.21
CA PRO A 90 14.92 -0.31 -3.51
C PRO A 90 16.08 -1.24 -3.88
N GLY A 91 15.96 -1.92 -5.02
CA GLY A 91 16.97 -2.86 -5.53
C GLY A 91 16.76 -4.33 -5.13
N ALA A 92 15.67 -4.68 -4.45
CA ALA A 92 15.32 -6.07 -4.17
C ALA A 92 14.89 -6.81 -5.45
N PRO A 93 15.17 -8.13 -5.58
CA PRO A 93 14.70 -8.90 -6.72
C PRO A 93 13.17 -8.94 -6.75
N GLN A 94 12.55 -8.49 -7.84
CA GLN A 94 11.11 -8.70 -8.05
C GLN A 94 10.84 -10.20 -8.24
N PRO A 95 9.78 -10.76 -7.64
CA PRO A 95 9.34 -12.10 -8.02
C PRO A 95 9.03 -12.10 -9.52
N ALA A 96 9.47 -13.13 -10.24
CA ALA A 96 9.18 -13.24 -11.66
C ALA A 96 7.66 -13.14 -11.89
N PRO A 97 7.19 -12.39 -12.90
CA PRO A 97 5.77 -12.29 -13.21
C PRO A 97 5.28 -13.63 -13.78
N ALA A 98 4.99 -14.59 -12.90
CA ALA A 98 4.40 -15.86 -13.27
C ALA A 98 2.92 -15.63 -13.63
N SER A 99 2.63 -15.26 -14.88
CA SER A 99 1.34 -15.26 -15.62
C SER A 99 0.01 -14.92 -14.93
N GLU A 100 0.00 -14.39 -13.70
CA GLU A 100 -1.21 -14.13 -12.91
C GLU A 100 -1.54 -12.64 -12.81
N LYS A 101 -0.93 -11.79 -13.64
CA LYS A 101 -1.35 -10.39 -13.84
C LYS A 101 -2.72 -10.27 -14.54
N ALA A 102 -3.44 -11.37 -14.74
CA ALA A 102 -4.74 -11.40 -15.38
C ALA A 102 -5.89 -11.29 -14.34
N PRO A 103 -6.96 -10.53 -14.65
CA PRO A 103 -8.11 -10.40 -13.78
C PRO A 103 -8.92 -11.69 -13.84
N ASP A 104 -8.66 -12.63 -12.92
CA ASP A 104 -9.67 -13.63 -12.60
C ASP A 104 -10.87 -12.85 -12.04
N GLY A 105 -12.04 -13.05 -12.64
CA GLY A 105 -13.26 -12.25 -12.46
C GLY A 105 -13.91 -12.34 -11.08
N THR A 106 -13.13 -12.59 -10.03
CA THR A 106 -13.51 -12.23 -8.67
C THR A 106 -13.01 -10.82 -8.44
N GLN A 107 -13.94 -9.86 -8.50
CA GLN A 107 -13.73 -8.49 -8.08
C GLN A 107 -13.44 -8.48 -6.56
N GLU A 108 -12.24 -8.92 -6.14
CA GLU A 108 -11.73 -8.74 -4.76
C GLU A 108 -11.12 -7.33 -4.59
N ASN A 109 -11.40 -6.40 -5.51
CA ASN A 109 -11.21 -4.97 -5.32
C ASN A 109 -12.58 -4.27 -5.37
N GLY A 110 -13.13 -4.06 -4.18
CA GLY A 110 -14.30 -3.24 -3.90
C GLY A 110 -14.21 -2.74 -2.47
N ALA A 111 -13.02 -2.35 -2.04
CA ALA A 111 -12.79 -1.48 -0.90
C ALA A 111 -13.22 -0.06 -1.29
N ASP A 112 -14.51 0.07 -1.63
CA ASP A 112 -15.23 1.33 -1.57
C ASP A 112 -15.34 1.65 -0.08
N TRP A 113 -14.35 2.38 0.42
CA TRP A 113 -14.40 2.95 1.75
C TRP A 113 -14.68 4.42 1.53
N GLU A 114 -15.97 4.73 1.48
CA GLU A 114 -16.45 6.08 1.73
C GLU A 114 -15.86 6.51 3.07
N GLU A 115 -15.04 7.54 3.02
CA GLU A 115 -14.55 8.26 4.19
C GLU A 115 -15.76 8.99 4.77
N GLU A 116 -16.61 8.28 5.53
CA GLU A 116 -17.67 8.92 6.29
C GLU A 116 -17.03 9.72 7.43
N GLY A 117 -16.82 10.99 7.10
CA GLY A 117 -16.66 12.06 8.07
C GLY A 117 -17.85 12.06 9.02
N GLU A 118 -17.50 12.12 10.30
CA GLU A 118 -18.34 12.57 11.39
C GLU A 118 -19.12 13.84 10.99
N GLU A 119 -20.44 13.76 10.78
CA GLU A 119 -21.33 14.91 10.93
C GLU A 119 -22.79 14.50 11.21
N ARG A 120 -23.33 15.04 12.31
CA ARG A 120 -24.75 14.98 12.68
C ARG A 120 -25.59 15.81 11.70
N ALA A 121 -26.72 15.27 11.21
CA ALA A 121 -28.09 15.81 11.34
C ALA A 121 -29.05 15.38 10.19
N ALA A 122 -30.23 14.92 10.61
CA ALA A 122 -31.59 15.16 10.08
C ALA A 122 -31.96 15.02 8.59
N ASP A 123 -33.03 14.23 8.41
CA ASP A 123 -34.17 14.39 7.49
C ASP A 123 -34.07 13.91 6.02
N SER A 124 -35.27 13.66 5.52
CA SER A 124 -35.75 12.75 4.49
C SER A 124 -35.56 13.17 3.01
N ALA A 125 -35.78 12.17 2.14
CA ALA A 125 -36.23 12.22 0.73
C ALA A 125 -35.23 11.81 -0.38
N THR A 126 -35.62 10.80 -1.18
CA THR A 126 -35.12 10.41 -2.52
C THR A 126 -35.60 11.41 -3.61
N PRO A 127 -35.02 11.53 -4.85
CA PRO A 127 -34.67 10.40 -5.78
C PRO A 127 -33.50 10.60 -6.81
N ALA A 128 -33.10 9.48 -7.45
CA ALA A 128 -32.62 9.23 -8.83
C ALA A 128 -31.51 10.05 -9.57
N SER A 129 -30.56 9.30 -10.16
CA SER A 129 -29.72 9.56 -11.36
C SER A 129 -28.70 10.71 -11.36
N VAL A 130 -27.39 10.41 -11.41
CA VAL A 130 -26.46 10.65 -12.57
C VAL A 130 -24.99 10.28 -12.24
N THR A 131 -24.42 9.49 -13.14
CA THR A 131 -23.01 9.45 -13.61
C THR A 131 -21.91 10.26 -12.89
N ALA A 132 -20.89 9.56 -12.36
CA ALA A 132 -19.44 9.72 -12.62
C ALA A 132 -18.63 9.11 -11.46
N SER A 133 -17.86 8.03 -11.70
CA SER A 133 -16.96 7.45 -10.69
C SER A 133 -15.91 8.48 -10.23
N PRO A 134 -15.89 8.89 -8.94
CA PRO A 134 -14.96 9.89 -8.43
C PRO A 134 -13.54 9.35 -8.22
N GLY A 135 -13.37 8.01 -8.17
CA GLY A 135 -12.09 7.36 -7.84
C GLY A 135 -10.97 7.56 -8.86
N SER A 136 -11.27 7.86 -10.13
CA SER A 136 -10.23 8.17 -11.11
C SER A 136 -9.53 9.49 -10.79
N GLY A 137 -10.22 10.52 -10.29
CA GLY A 137 -9.65 11.86 -10.12
C GLY A 137 -8.43 11.89 -9.20
N LEU A 138 -8.47 11.15 -8.09
CA LEU A 138 -7.40 11.14 -7.09
C LEU A 138 -6.14 10.42 -7.61
N LEU A 139 -6.30 9.30 -8.31
CA LEU A 139 -5.20 8.58 -8.95
C LEU A 139 -4.54 9.42 -10.05
N HIS A 140 -5.33 10.11 -10.88
CA HIS A 140 -4.80 11.04 -11.88
C HIS A 140 -4.12 12.25 -11.22
N GLN A 141 -4.61 12.72 -10.07
CA GLN A 141 -3.99 13.81 -9.32
C GLN A 141 -2.63 13.39 -8.74
N HIS A 142 -2.54 12.18 -8.19
CA HIS A 142 -1.28 11.62 -7.69
C HIS A 142 -0.28 11.38 -8.82
N ALA A 143 -0.72 10.83 -9.96
CA ALA A 143 0.12 10.65 -11.14
C ALA A 143 0.66 11.99 -11.67
N ARG A 144 -0.17 13.04 -11.72
CA ARG A 144 0.26 14.39 -12.12
C ARG A 144 1.29 14.99 -11.18
N LYS A 145 1.12 14.85 -9.86
CA LYS A 145 2.09 15.32 -8.87
C LYS A 145 3.44 14.60 -9.03
N LEU A 146 3.43 13.29 -9.22
CA LEU A 146 4.65 12.51 -9.46
C LEU A 146 5.34 12.91 -10.76
N GLN A 147 4.58 13.11 -11.84
CA GLN A 147 5.14 13.55 -13.11
C GLN A 147 5.80 14.92 -13.00
N ALA A 148 5.18 15.87 -12.30
CA ALA A 148 5.75 17.21 -12.09
C ALA A 148 7.09 17.15 -11.34
N VAL A 149 7.19 16.33 -10.29
CA VAL A 149 8.45 16.16 -9.53
C VAL A 149 9.54 15.50 -10.39
N LEU A 150 9.19 14.54 -11.24
CA LEU A 150 10.15 13.93 -12.17
C LEU A 150 10.67 14.93 -13.21
N ASP A 151 9.80 15.77 -13.74
CA ASP A 151 10.17 16.80 -14.71
C ASP A 151 11.11 17.85 -14.07
N GLU A 152 10.83 18.28 -12.85
CA GLU A 152 11.66 19.21 -12.09
C GLU A 152 13.05 18.63 -11.76
N LEU A 153 13.13 17.34 -11.39
CA LEU A 153 14.40 16.64 -11.19
C LEU A 153 15.19 16.47 -12.49
N ALA A 154 14.50 16.21 -13.60
CA ALA A 154 15.13 16.09 -14.92
C ALA A 154 15.69 17.43 -15.41
N GLU A 155 15.03 18.54 -15.06
CA GLU A 155 15.52 19.89 -15.34
C GLU A 155 16.72 20.25 -14.46
N CYS A 156 16.66 19.97 -13.16
CA CYS A 156 17.81 20.12 -12.26
C CYS A 156 19.04 19.38 -12.79
N ARG A 157 18.86 18.14 -13.25
CA ARG A 157 19.95 17.34 -13.84
C ARG A 157 20.53 17.99 -15.10
N ARG A 158 19.67 18.47 -16.02
CA ARG A 158 20.13 19.16 -17.24
C ARG A 158 20.92 20.43 -16.94
N LEU A 159 20.50 21.21 -15.94
CA LEU A 159 21.21 22.41 -15.51
C LEU A 159 22.59 22.07 -14.92
N LEU A 160 22.67 21.02 -14.10
CA LEU A 160 23.95 20.54 -13.57
C LEU A 160 24.88 20.05 -14.67
N ASP A 161 24.39 19.24 -15.60
CA ASP A 161 25.18 18.74 -16.72
C ASP A 161 25.71 19.90 -17.60
N THR A 162 24.87 20.91 -17.85
CA THR A 162 25.28 22.11 -18.61
C THR A 162 26.35 22.91 -17.86
N ALA A 163 26.14 23.18 -16.57
CA ALA A 163 27.08 23.93 -15.74
C ALA A 163 28.43 23.22 -15.54
N LEU A 164 28.45 21.88 -15.58
CA LEU A 164 29.68 21.09 -15.56
C LEU A 164 30.41 21.13 -16.91
N ASN A 165 29.66 21.14 -18.01
CA ASN A 165 30.23 21.16 -19.37
C ASN A 165 30.80 22.53 -19.76
N GLU A 166 30.27 23.62 -19.18
CA GLU A 166 30.80 24.99 -19.36
C GLU A 166 32.05 25.30 -18.52
N ARG A 167 32.40 24.44 -17.55
CA ARG A 167 33.60 24.59 -16.69
C ARG A 167 34.81 23.76 -17.13
N SER A 168 34.68 22.94 -18.16
CA SER A 168 35.78 22.18 -18.78
C SER A 168 36.27 22.87 -20.04
#